data_AF-A0A924KWG3-F1
#
_entry.id   AF-A0A924KWG3-F1
#
_cell.length_a   1.000
_cell.length_b   1.000
_cell.length_c   1.000
_cell.angle_alpha   90.00
_cell.angle_beta   90.00
_cell.angle_gamma   90.00
#
_symmetry.space_group_name_H-M   'P 1'
#
loop_
_entity.id
_entity.type
_entity.pdbx_description
1 polymer ?
#
loop_
_entity_poly.entity_id
_entity_poly.type
_entity_poly.pdbx_seq_one_letter_code
_entity_poly.pdbx_strand_id
1 'polypeptide(L)'
;MRRFYLLAAIVGAITPYAVYFGYLAYAPGSSGALSLAWGSPIAAATLADFTISCVVFWPFLYAESKRLGIRYWWAFIPANLIIGLSFALPAFLYLRETKLTKQQ
;
A
#
# COMPACT_ATOMS: atom_id res chain seq x y z
N MET A 1 2.94 17.96 -7.27
CA MET A 1 3.11 16.86 -6.30
C MET A 1 3.47 15.52 -6.94
N ARG A 2 3.34 15.39 -8.27
CA ARG A 2 3.50 14.12 -8.99
C ARG A 2 4.80 13.36 -8.73
N ARG A 3 5.95 14.05 -8.66
CA ARG A 3 7.26 13.43 -8.38
C ARG A 3 7.36 12.88 -6.96
N PHE A 4 6.74 13.57 -5.99
CA PHE A 4 6.70 13.11 -4.60
C PHE A 4 5.93 11.78 -4.48
N TYR A 5 4.78 11.66 -5.15
CA TYR A 5 4.01 10.42 -5.15
C TYR A 5 4.73 9.25 -5.83
N LEU A 6 5.51 9.50 -6.89
CA LEU A 6 6.35 8.44 -7.47
C LEU A 6 7.41 7.95 -6.50
N LEU A 7 8.14 8.87 -5.86
CA LEU A 7 9.17 8.52 -4.89
C LEU A 7 8.58 7.78 -3.70
N ALA A 8 7.44 8.26 -3.18
CA ALA A 8 6.73 7.61 -2.09
C ALA A 8 6.27 6.19 -2.46
N ALA A 9 5.80 5.97 -3.70
CA ALA A 9 5.46 4.63 -4.17
C ALA A 9 6.69 3.72 -4.21
N ILE A 10 7.80 4.18 -4.80
CA ILE A 10 9.02 3.38 -4.88
C ILE A 10 9.51 2.99 -3.48
N VAL A 11 9.59 3.96 -2.56
CA VAL A 11 10.00 3.72 -1.17
C VAL A 11 9.02 2.78 -0.47
N GLY A 12 7.72 2.98 -0.64
CA GLY A 12 6.67 2.16 -0.06
C GLY A 12 6.60 0.73 -0.60
N ALA A 13 7.14 0.46 -1.79
CA ALA A 13 7.32 -0.89 -2.31
C ALA A 13 8.60 -1.56 -1.78
N ILE A 14 9.72 -0.85 -1.79
CA ILE A 14 11.03 -1.42 -1.44
C ILE A 14 11.11 -1.71 0.06
N THR A 15 10.65 -0.79 0.90
CA THR A 15 10.79 -0.86 2.36
C THR A 15 10.19 -2.13 2.97
N PRO A 16 8.91 -2.49 2.72
CA PRO A 16 8.32 -3.68 3.33
C PRO A 16 9.00 -4.98 2.85
N TYR A 17 9.36 -5.08 1.57
CA TYR A 17 10.07 -6.25 1.06
C TYR A 17 11.49 -6.36 1.60
N ALA A 18 12.23 -5.26 1.73
CA ALA A 18 13.57 -5.27 2.30
C ALA A 18 13.58 -5.78 3.75
N VAL A 19 12.60 -5.33 4.56
CA VAL A 19 12.44 -5.81 5.95
C VAL A 19 12.04 -7.29 5.99
N TYR A 20 11.09 -7.69 5.14
CA TYR A 20 10.60 -9.07 5.10
C TYR A 20 11.67 -10.08 4.65
N PHE A 21 12.34 -9.81 3.52
CA PHE A 21 13.40 -10.69 3.01
C PHE A 21 14.65 -10.66 3.90
N GLY A 22 14.97 -9.51 4.49
CA GLY A 22 16.00 -9.42 5.52
C GLY A 22 15.71 -10.36 6.69
N TYR A 23 14.47 -10.40 7.18
CA TYR A 23 14.06 -11.30 8.25
C TYR A 23 14.13 -12.79 7.86
N LEU A 24 13.72 -13.15 6.64
CA LEU A 24 13.81 -14.52 6.14
C LEU A 24 15.25 -15.05 6.05
N ALA A 25 16.23 -14.17 5.82
CA ALA A 25 17.64 -14.54 5.84
C ALA A 25 18.15 -14.96 7.23
N TYR A 26 17.56 -14.42 8.31
CA TYR A 26 17.91 -14.77 9.69
C TYR A 26 17.10 -15.94 10.25
N ALA A 27 15.88 -16.20 9.73
CA ALA A 27 14.98 -17.23 10.24
C ALA A 27 14.31 -18.03 9.08
N PRO A 28 15.03 -18.98 8.46
CA PRO A 28 14.46 -19.80 7.38
C PRO A 28 13.42 -20.79 7.91
N GLY A 29 12.17 -20.68 7.48
CA GLY A 29 11.06 -21.59 7.85
C GLY A 29 9.86 -20.89 8.47
N SER A 30 9.32 -19.89 7.78
CA SER A 30 8.40 -18.83 8.24
C SER A 30 6.99 -19.25 8.70
N SER A 31 6.84 -20.31 9.51
CA SER A 31 5.61 -20.58 10.24
C SER A 31 5.38 -19.60 11.41
N GLY A 32 6.44 -18.94 11.90
CA GLY A 32 6.37 -17.99 13.02
C GLY A 32 6.10 -16.53 12.67
N ALA A 33 6.13 -16.13 11.38
CA ALA A 33 6.03 -14.72 11.00
C ALA A 33 4.69 -14.09 11.43
N LEU A 34 3.59 -14.83 11.30
CA LEU A 34 2.27 -14.38 11.74
C LEU A 34 2.16 -14.36 13.27
N SER A 35 2.79 -15.32 13.94
CA SER A 35 2.85 -15.38 15.40
C SER A 35 3.68 -14.23 15.99
N LEU A 36 4.71 -13.75 15.29
CA LEU A 36 5.51 -12.59 15.70
C LEU A 36 4.78 -11.28 15.41
N ALA A 37 4.08 -11.21 14.28
CA ALA A 37 3.25 -10.08 13.90
C ALA A 37 2.14 -9.81 14.92
N TRP A 38 1.53 -10.86 15.48
CA TRP A 38 0.49 -10.77 16.51
C TRP A 38 0.97 -11.05 17.94
N GLY A 39 2.25 -11.42 18.12
CA GLY A 39 2.81 -11.82 19.40
C GLY A 39 3.16 -10.66 20.34
N SER A 40 3.20 -9.43 19.82
CA SER A 40 3.43 -8.21 20.59
C SER A 40 2.20 -7.29 20.49
N PRO A 41 1.71 -6.74 21.62
CA PRO A 41 0.60 -5.77 21.61
C PRO A 41 0.86 -4.57 20.70
N ILE A 42 2.12 -4.12 20.61
CA ILE A 42 2.53 -2.99 19.79
C ILE A 42 2.43 -3.35 18.29
N ALA A 43 2.90 -4.54 17.92
CA ALA A 43 2.82 -5.02 16.54
C ALA A 43 1.36 -5.24 16.10
N ALA A 44 0.53 -5.80 16.99
CA ALA A 44 -0.90 -5.96 16.77
C ALA A 44 -1.61 -4.61 16.57
N ALA A 45 -1.26 -3.58 17.36
CA ALA A 45 -1.80 -2.23 17.19
C ALA A 45 -1.43 -1.63 15.83
N THR A 46 -0.18 -1.80 15.37
CA THR A 46 0.26 -1.36 14.04
C THR A 46 -0.47 -2.09 12.90
N LEU A 47 -0.69 -3.39 13.04
CA LEU A 47 -1.45 -4.18 12.07
C LEU A 47 -2.93 -3.78 12.02
N ALA A 48 -3.53 -3.50 13.18
CA ALA A 48 -4.89 -3.01 13.26
C ALA A 48 -5.05 -1.67 12.52
N ASP A 49 -4.16 -0.70 12.80
CA ASP A 49 -4.16 0.60 12.11
C ASP A 49 -3.96 0.46 10.59
N PHE A 50 -3.02 -0.40 10.17
CA PHE A 50 -2.80 -0.71 8.76
C PHE A 50 -4.03 -1.34 8.09
N THR A 51 -4.69 -2.28 8.78
CA THR A 51 -5.88 -2.97 8.27
C THR A 51 -7.04 -1.98 8.11
N ILE A 52 -7.28 -1.13 9.11
CA ILE A 52 -8.31 -0.09 9.04
C ILE A 52 -8.01 0.87 7.89
N SER A 53 -6.75 1.30 7.74
CA SER A 53 -6.35 2.18 6.65
C SER A 53 -6.56 1.54 5.27
N CYS A 54 -6.32 0.23 5.12
CA CYS A 54 -6.62 -0.50 3.89
C CYS A 54 -8.14 -0.53 3.58
N VAL A 55 -8.96 -0.79 4.60
CA VAL A 55 -10.42 -0.86 4.48
C VAL A 55 -10.99 0.50 4.07
N VAL A 56 -10.48 1.60 4.63
CA VAL A 56 -10.90 2.96 4.27
C VAL A 56 -10.37 3.38 2.90
N PHE A 57 -9.21 2.85 2.47
CA PHE A 57 -8.64 3.17 1.16
C PHE A 57 -9.49 2.64 -0.01
N TRP A 58 -10.12 1.47 0.11
CA TRP A 58 -10.93 0.90 -0.97
C TRP A 58 -12.14 1.75 -1.41
N PRO A 59 -13.03 2.24 -0.52
CA PRO A 59 -14.13 3.11 -0.92
C PRO A 59 -13.60 4.46 -1.44
N PHE A 60 -12.51 4.99 -0.88
CA PHE A 60 -11.87 6.20 -1.39
C PHE A 60 -11.37 6.01 -2.82
N LEU A 61 -10.66 4.91 -3.08
CA LEU A 61 -10.19 4.51 -4.40
C LEU A 61 -11.36 4.42 -5.39
N TYR A 62 -12.46 3.77 -5.01
CA TYR A 62 -13.64 3.61 -5.85
C TYR A 62 -14.33 4.94 -6.17
N ALA A 63 -14.61 5.75 -5.15
CA ALA A 63 -15.30 7.04 -5.30
C ALA A 63 -14.52 7.99 -6.22
N GLU A 64 -13.20 8.09 -6.01
CA GLU A 64 -12.37 9.03 -6.76
C GLU A 64 -12.05 8.51 -8.17
N SER A 65 -11.92 7.19 -8.34
CA SER A 65 -11.78 6.58 -9.68
C SER A 65 -13.01 6.81 -10.54
N LYS A 66 -14.21 6.74 -9.95
CA LYS A 66 -15.47 7.06 -10.62
C LYS A 66 -15.54 8.54 -11.02
N ARG A 67 -15.12 9.44 -10.12
CA ARG A 67 -15.11 10.90 -10.38
C ARG A 67 -14.18 11.30 -11.52
N LEU A 68 -13.01 10.66 -11.62
CA LEU A 68 -11.95 11.01 -12.60
C LEU A 68 -11.94 10.12 -13.84
N GLY A 69 -12.85 9.16 -13.96
CA GLY A 69 -12.90 8.21 -15.08
C GLY A 69 -11.63 7.36 -15.22
N ILE A 70 -11.06 6.91 -14.10
CA ILE A 70 -9.86 6.05 -14.09
C ILE A 70 -10.30 4.61 -14.42
N ARG A 71 -9.86 4.04 -15.56
CA ARG A 71 -10.29 2.71 -16.03
C ARG A 71 -9.65 1.53 -15.30
N TYR A 72 -8.45 1.71 -14.74
CA TYR A 72 -7.63 0.64 -14.14
C TYR A 72 -7.60 0.69 -12.60
N TRP A 73 -8.63 1.24 -11.97
CA TRP A 73 -8.71 1.38 -10.51
C TRP A 73 -8.64 0.03 -9.78
N TRP A 74 -9.21 -1.01 -10.37
CA TRP A 74 -9.21 -2.37 -9.84
C TRP A 74 -7.80 -2.97 -9.68
N ALA A 75 -6.79 -2.49 -10.42
CA ALA A 75 -5.40 -2.94 -10.27
C ALA A 75 -4.73 -2.46 -8.97
N PHE A 76 -5.26 -1.42 -8.31
CA PHE A 76 -4.74 -0.94 -7.03
C PHE A 76 -5.14 -1.82 -5.85
N ILE A 77 -6.22 -2.61 -5.98
CA ILE A 77 -6.67 -3.56 -4.96
C ILE A 77 -5.63 -4.70 -4.79
N PRO A 78 -5.23 -5.45 -5.84
CA PRO A 78 -4.18 -6.46 -5.69
C PRO A 78 -2.84 -5.83 -5.35
N ALA A 79 -2.52 -4.63 -5.83
CA ALA A 79 -1.29 -3.93 -5.42
C ALA A 79 -1.27 -3.64 -3.91
N ASN A 80 -2.40 -3.23 -3.33
CA ASN A 80 -2.55 -3.02 -1.89
C ASN A 80 -2.36 -4.32 -1.10
N LEU A 81 -2.82 -5.46 -1.61
CA LEU A 81 -2.70 -6.75 -0.94
C LEU A 81 -1.31 -7.38 -1.09
N ILE A 82 -0.67 -7.22 -2.24
CA ILE A 82 0.62 -7.86 -2.56
C ILE A 82 1.78 -7.05 -1.98
N ILE A 83 1.74 -5.72 -2.15
CA ILE A 83 2.86 -4.82 -1.81
C ILE A 83 2.55 -4.04 -0.54
N GLY A 84 1.29 -3.64 -0.34
CA GLY A 84 0.84 -2.88 0.81
C GLY A 84 0.30 -1.49 0.46
N LEU A 85 -0.42 -0.90 1.41
CA LEU A 85 -1.00 0.45 1.30
C LEU A 85 0.05 1.53 1.02
N SER A 86 1.26 1.35 1.55
CA SER A 86 2.40 2.27 1.38
C SER A 86 2.80 2.47 -0.09
N PHE A 87 2.59 1.46 -0.95
CA PHE A 87 2.76 1.59 -2.40
C PHE A 87 1.46 2.01 -3.11
N ALA A 88 0.35 1.33 -2.78
CA ALA A 88 -0.90 1.47 -3.52
C ALA A 88 -1.50 2.89 -3.43
N LEU A 89 -1.43 3.52 -2.25
CA LEU A 89 -1.92 4.88 -2.02
C LEU A 89 -1.17 5.94 -2.85
N PRO A 90 0.17 6.07 -2.76
CA PRO A 90 0.89 7.06 -3.56
C PRO A 90 0.83 6.76 -5.06
N ALA A 91 0.84 5.49 -5.48
CA ALA A 91 0.66 5.14 -6.89
C ALA A 91 -0.72 5.59 -7.42
N PHE A 92 -1.77 5.48 -6.61
CA PHE A 92 -3.10 6.00 -6.96
C PHE A 92 -3.12 7.53 -7.04
N LEU A 93 -2.51 8.21 -6.06
CA LEU A 93 -2.42 9.67 -6.04
C LEU A 93 -1.66 10.23 -7.25
N TYR A 94 -0.63 9.52 -7.73
CA TYR A 94 0.08 9.87 -8.96
C TYR A 94 -0.83 9.84 -10.20
N LEU A 95 -1.63 8.80 -10.37
CA LEU A 95 -2.57 8.70 -11.49
C LEU A 95 -3.66 9.77 -11.41
N ARG A 96 -4.17 10.01 -10.20
CA ARG A 96 -5.14 11.08 -9.91
C ARG A 96 -4.61 12.43 -10.35
N GLU A 97 -3.40 12.79 -9.95
CA GLU A 97 -2.80 14.08 -10.31
C GLU A 97 -2.58 14.19 -11.82
N THR A 98 -2.16 13.10 -12.48
CA THR A 98 -1.97 13.06 -13.94
C THR A 98 -3.27 13.28 -14.71
N LYS A 99 -4.40 12.78 -14.19
CA LYS A 99 -5.73 13.00 -14.77
C LYS A 99 -6.21 14.43 -14.57
N LEU A 100 -6.03 14.99 -13.38
CA LEU A 100 -6.39 16.38 -13.07
C LEU A 100 -5.62 17.36 -13.95
N THR A 101 -4.31 17.17 -14.15
CA THR A 101 -3.52 18.01 -15.04
C THR A 101 -3.95 17.93 -16.51
N LYS A 102 -4.52 16.80 -16.96
CA LYS A 102 -5.03 16.65 -18.35
C LYS A 102 -6.40 17.30 -18.56
N GLN A 103 -7.13 17.64 -17.49
CA GLN A 103 -8.44 18.30 -17.57
C GLN A 103 -8.35 19.82 -17.45
N GLN A 104 -7.16 20.37 -17.22
CA GLN A 104 -6.84 21.79 -17.31
C GLN A 104 -6.21 22.12 -18.67
#